data_AF-A0A3B9EEU1-F1
#
_entry.id   AF-A0A3B9EEU1-F1
#
_cell.length_a   1.000
_cell.length_b   1.000
_cell.length_c   1.000
_cell.angle_alpha   90.00
_cell.angle_beta   90.00
_cell.angle_gamma   90.00
#
_symmetry.space_group_name_H-M   'P 1'
#
loop_
_entity.id
_entity.type
_entity.pdbx_description
1 polymer ?
#
loop_
_entity_poly.entity_id
_entity_poly.type
_entity_poly.pdbx_seq_one_letter_code
_entity_poly.pdbx_strand_id
1 'polypeptide(L)'
;MRREASVAVVAVLLAFCAGGCAFTGAAYAQPFSCDAAAKETVRFTPLDFEKVARELIWADGTPEGSLSVLSGRRLEGLCAAELETANSGFGRWRGGGSFHIEGDGRLTLRDSAVSLLDGADLPASVLKDLPPGLVASDHVSIAPRDRTHYVGAWTSPTGNMVYSFTTAGDGVPESPKALLQSQLPIESIRYFPAPDAPSGALTLLLRDTDGSRLLVIVRWSHGSWFDG
;
A
#
# COMPACT_ATOMS: atom_id res chain seq x y z
N MET A 1 43.10 -8.66 52.40
CA MET A 1 42.21 -8.67 51.22
C MET A 1 43.00 -9.26 50.05
N ARG A 2 43.10 -10.59 49.96
CA ARG A 2 42.44 -11.47 48.96
C ARG A 2 42.46 -10.96 47.49
N ARG A 3 43.38 -11.59 46.72
CA ARG A 3 43.36 -12.04 45.31
C ARG A 3 43.29 -10.96 44.22
N GLU A 4 44.37 -10.73 43.45
CA GLU A 4 44.86 -11.51 42.29
C GLU A 4 43.84 -11.63 41.13
N ALA A 5 44.15 -10.99 39.99
CA ALA A 5 44.42 -11.70 38.73
C ALA A 5 44.90 -10.71 37.64
N SER A 6 46.06 -11.04 37.08
CA SER A 6 46.74 -10.42 35.94
C SER A 6 46.18 -10.93 34.60
N VAL A 7 46.84 -10.51 33.50
CA VAL A 7 46.97 -11.17 32.18
C VAL A 7 45.93 -10.69 31.14
N ALA A 8 46.26 -10.30 29.91
CA ALA A 8 47.54 -10.07 29.22
C ALA A 8 47.27 -9.17 28.00
N VAL A 9 48.29 -8.38 27.65
CA VAL A 9 48.45 -7.75 26.35
C VAL A 9 48.87 -8.84 25.36
N VAL A 10 48.06 -9.08 24.33
CA VAL A 10 48.49 -9.87 23.17
C VAL A 10 48.65 -8.91 22.00
N ALA A 11 49.90 -8.54 21.75
CA ALA A 11 50.34 -8.04 20.46
C ALA A 11 50.58 -9.27 19.55
N VAL A 12 49.84 -9.36 18.44
CA VAL A 12 50.21 -10.22 17.32
C VAL A 12 50.53 -9.34 16.13
N LEU A 13 51.77 -9.50 15.69
CA LEU A 13 52.41 -8.93 14.51
C LEU A 13 52.26 -9.92 13.34
N LEU A 14 52.41 -9.40 12.12
CA LEU A 14 52.57 -10.07 10.80
C LEU A 14 51.26 -10.18 9.99
N ALA A 15 51.22 -9.91 8.69
CA ALA A 15 52.30 -9.97 7.70
C ALA A 15 52.14 -8.92 6.58
N PHE A 16 53.27 -8.37 6.16
CA PHE A 16 53.45 -7.67 4.88
C PHE A 16 53.34 -8.70 3.74
N CYS A 17 52.29 -8.61 2.92
CA CYS A 17 52.29 -9.21 1.59
C CYS A 17 52.92 -8.23 0.60
N ALA A 18 54.23 -8.36 0.38
CA ALA A 18 54.90 -7.87 -0.81
C ALA A 18 54.68 -8.91 -1.93
N GLY A 19 53.60 -8.75 -2.68
CA GLY A 19 53.26 -9.65 -3.78
C GLY A 19 51.96 -9.19 -4.43
N GLY A 20 52.07 -8.71 -5.67
CA GLY A 20 51.00 -8.03 -6.38
C GLY A 20 49.69 -8.82 -6.43
N CYS A 21 48.68 -8.30 -5.75
CA CYS A 21 47.28 -8.46 -6.09
C CYS A 21 46.67 -7.07 -5.93
N ALA A 22 46.51 -6.36 -7.04
CA ALA A 22 45.64 -5.21 -7.11
C ALA A 22 44.22 -5.71 -6.81
N PHE A 23 43.82 -5.64 -5.53
CA PHE A 23 42.42 -5.68 -5.17
C PHE A 23 41.79 -4.42 -5.78
N THR A 24 41.18 -4.60 -6.95
CA THR A 24 40.17 -3.71 -7.48
C THR A 24 39.21 -3.40 -6.34
N GLY A 25 39.19 -2.13 -5.94
CA GLY A 25 38.45 -1.68 -4.78
C GLY A 25 37.03 -2.22 -4.81
N ALA A 26 36.61 -2.80 -3.69
CA ALA A 26 35.20 -2.82 -3.37
C ALA A 26 34.75 -1.36 -3.43
N ALA A 27 34.11 -0.98 -4.53
CA ALA A 27 33.32 0.22 -4.58
C ALA A 27 32.34 0.05 -3.43
N TYR A 28 32.57 0.79 -2.33
CA TYR A 28 31.60 0.94 -1.28
C TYR A 28 30.31 1.32 -1.98
N ALA A 29 29.36 0.38 -2.05
CA ALA A 29 28.03 0.66 -2.55
C ALA A 29 27.49 1.76 -1.64
N GLN A 30 27.55 3.00 -2.13
CA GLN A 30 26.96 4.11 -1.42
C GLN A 30 25.50 3.73 -1.20
N PRO A 31 24.96 3.87 0.03
CA PRO A 31 23.56 3.58 0.27
C PRO A 31 22.75 4.42 -0.72
N PHE A 32 22.04 3.73 -1.61
CA PHE A 32 21.22 4.39 -2.60
C PHE A 32 20.15 5.22 -1.86
N SER A 33 20.10 6.52 -2.15
CA SER A 33 19.12 7.43 -1.58
C SER A 33 18.06 7.72 -2.62
N CYS A 34 16.79 7.62 -2.23
CA CYS A 34 15.66 7.99 -3.06
C CYS A 34 15.44 9.50 -3.06
N ASP A 35 16.33 10.21 -3.74
CA ASP A 35 16.19 11.62 -4.03
C ASP A 35 15.12 11.89 -5.12
N ALA A 36 14.89 13.17 -5.42
CA ALA A 36 13.89 13.57 -6.41
C ALA A 36 14.21 13.02 -7.82
N ALA A 37 15.47 13.04 -8.24
CA ALA A 37 15.87 12.56 -9.55
C ALA A 37 15.63 11.05 -9.70
N ALA A 38 15.97 10.28 -8.66
CA ALA A 38 15.71 8.85 -8.61
C ALA A 38 14.20 8.54 -8.64
N LYS A 39 13.37 9.32 -7.93
CA LYS A 39 11.91 9.16 -7.93
C LYS A 39 11.28 9.42 -9.31
N GLU A 40 11.83 10.34 -10.09
CA GLU A 40 11.36 10.61 -11.46
C GLU A 40 11.66 9.48 -12.47
N THR A 41 12.59 8.58 -12.14
CA THR A 41 12.86 7.39 -12.97
C THR A 41 11.86 6.25 -12.75
N VAL A 42 11.05 6.35 -11.70
CA VAL A 42 10.05 5.34 -11.38
C VAL A 42 8.86 5.46 -12.32
N ARG A 43 8.30 4.31 -12.74
CA ARG A 43 7.14 4.26 -13.64
C ARG A 43 6.20 3.12 -13.29
N PHE A 44 4.92 3.32 -13.59
CA PHE A 44 3.94 2.24 -13.59
C PHE A 44 3.88 1.57 -14.96
N THR A 45 4.13 0.26 -15.02
CA THR A 45 3.91 -0.55 -16.22
C THR A 45 2.63 -1.37 -16.11
N PRO A 46 1.82 -1.46 -17.16
CA PRO A 46 0.63 -2.31 -17.15
C PRO A 46 0.98 -3.77 -16.85
N LEU A 47 0.16 -4.41 -16.03
CA LEU A 47 0.21 -5.84 -15.78
C LEU A 47 -0.84 -6.57 -16.62
N ASP A 48 -0.56 -7.85 -16.86
CA ASP A 48 -1.57 -8.77 -17.34
C ASP A 48 -2.73 -8.86 -16.35
N PHE A 49 -3.94 -8.64 -16.87
CA PHE A 49 -5.18 -8.69 -16.12
C PHE A 49 -5.37 -10.04 -15.40
N GLU A 50 -5.08 -11.14 -16.08
CA GLU A 50 -5.25 -12.47 -15.49
C GLU A 50 -4.31 -12.70 -14.33
N LYS A 51 -3.10 -12.11 -14.38
CA LYS A 51 -2.16 -12.17 -13.27
C LYS A 51 -2.75 -11.51 -12.04
N VAL A 52 -3.26 -10.29 -12.18
CA VAL A 52 -3.83 -9.54 -11.04
C VAL A 52 -5.10 -10.17 -10.51
N ALA A 53 -5.98 -10.66 -11.39
CA ALA A 53 -7.22 -11.29 -10.98
C ALA A 53 -6.99 -12.55 -10.13
N ARG A 54 -5.89 -13.30 -10.35
CA ARG A 54 -5.55 -14.46 -9.53
C ARG A 54 -5.13 -14.11 -8.11
N GLU A 55 -4.59 -12.91 -7.88
CA GLU A 55 -4.15 -12.47 -6.56
C GLU A 55 -5.33 -12.04 -5.66
N LEU A 56 -6.51 -11.83 -6.24
CA LEU A 56 -7.69 -11.34 -5.54
C LEU A 56 -8.79 -12.41 -5.54
N ILE A 57 -9.31 -12.71 -4.36
CA ILE A 57 -10.41 -13.66 -4.14
C ILE A 57 -11.58 -12.86 -3.58
N TRP A 58 -12.74 -12.92 -4.21
CA TRP A 58 -13.94 -12.22 -3.72
C TRP A 58 -14.48 -12.93 -2.47
N ALA A 59 -14.84 -12.15 -1.46
CA ALA A 59 -15.34 -12.72 -0.21
C ALA A 59 -16.74 -13.35 -0.41
N ASP A 60 -17.01 -14.42 0.33
CA ASP A 60 -18.33 -15.07 0.32
C ASP A 60 -19.45 -14.07 0.63
N GLY A 61 -20.54 -14.14 -0.13
CA GLY A 61 -21.67 -13.20 -0.01
C GLY A 61 -21.48 -11.88 -0.77
N THR A 62 -20.33 -11.66 -1.41
CA THR A 62 -20.18 -10.59 -2.41
C THR A 62 -21.01 -10.93 -3.65
N PRO A 63 -21.98 -10.08 -4.06
CA PRO A 63 -22.82 -10.37 -5.22
C PRO A 63 -21.99 -10.54 -6.50
N GLU A 64 -22.40 -11.48 -7.35
CA GLU A 64 -21.72 -11.70 -8.63
C GLU A 64 -21.71 -10.40 -9.47
N GLY A 65 -20.55 -10.05 -10.00
CA GLY A 65 -20.37 -8.83 -10.81
C GLY A 65 -20.32 -7.52 -10.02
N SER A 66 -20.45 -7.53 -8.69
CA SER A 66 -20.31 -6.30 -7.89
C SER A 66 -18.87 -5.84 -7.78
N LEU A 67 -17.89 -6.75 -7.88
CA LEU A 67 -16.47 -6.43 -7.94
C LEU A 67 -15.89 -6.89 -9.28
N SER A 68 -15.08 -6.04 -9.90
CA SER A 68 -14.31 -6.40 -11.10
C SER A 68 -13.00 -5.64 -11.11
N VAL A 69 -11.90 -6.33 -11.45
CA VAL A 69 -10.63 -5.63 -11.69
C VAL A 69 -10.81 -4.73 -12.92
N LEU A 70 -10.32 -3.50 -12.86
CA LEU A 70 -10.28 -2.56 -13.99
C LEU A 70 -8.89 -2.49 -14.59
N SER A 71 -7.86 -2.45 -13.74
CA SER A 71 -6.47 -2.41 -14.19
C SER A 71 -5.52 -2.87 -13.10
N GLY A 72 -4.39 -3.43 -13.52
CA GLY A 72 -3.23 -3.65 -12.67
C GLY A 72 -2.02 -2.98 -13.28
N ARG A 73 -1.18 -2.35 -12.46
CA ARG A 73 0.10 -1.80 -12.87
C ARG A 73 1.17 -2.18 -11.86
N ARG A 74 2.39 -2.44 -12.32
CA ARG A 74 3.55 -2.65 -11.46
C ARG A 74 4.40 -1.39 -11.42
N LEU A 75 4.86 -1.02 -10.24
CA LEU A 75 5.81 0.06 -10.06
C LEU A 75 7.23 -0.47 -10.29
N GLU A 76 7.91 0.08 -11.29
CA GLU A 76 9.28 -0.25 -11.66
C GLU A 76 10.20 0.93 -11.34
N GLY A 77 11.38 0.63 -10.79
CA GLY A 77 12.42 1.62 -10.52
C GLY A 77 13.04 1.44 -9.14
N LEU A 78 14.23 2.03 -8.95
CA LEU A 78 15.01 1.86 -7.73
C LEU A 78 14.29 2.42 -6.47
N CYS A 79 13.38 3.37 -6.66
CA CYS A 79 12.58 3.96 -5.58
C CYS A 79 11.17 3.41 -5.46
N ALA A 80 10.83 2.29 -6.13
CA ALA A 80 9.55 1.63 -5.92
C ALA A 80 9.34 1.30 -4.44
N ALA A 81 10.43 0.86 -3.78
CA ALA A 81 10.78 0.98 -2.35
C ALA A 81 9.92 1.91 -1.47
N GLU A 82 9.82 3.14 -1.93
CA GLU A 82 9.41 4.28 -1.13
C GLU A 82 7.96 4.68 -1.38
N LEU A 83 7.22 4.01 -2.27
CA LEU A 83 5.81 4.34 -2.45
C LEU A 83 5.03 3.98 -1.18
N GLU A 84 4.34 4.96 -0.61
CA GLU A 84 3.53 4.80 0.61
C GLU A 84 2.07 4.53 0.26
N THR A 85 1.51 5.33 -0.64
CA THR A 85 0.10 5.22 -1.04
C THR A 85 -0.10 5.80 -2.44
N ALA A 86 -1.11 5.30 -3.14
CA ALA A 86 -1.53 5.82 -4.43
C ALA A 86 -3.03 5.58 -4.64
N ASN A 87 -3.64 6.46 -5.44
CA ASN A 87 -4.94 6.26 -6.07
C ASN A 87 -4.75 6.20 -7.59
N SER A 88 -5.83 6.30 -8.38
CA SER A 88 -5.77 6.17 -9.83
C SER A 88 -4.94 7.25 -10.56
N GLY A 89 -4.70 8.41 -9.93
CA GLY A 89 -4.00 9.54 -10.57
C GLY A 89 -2.89 10.16 -9.73
N PHE A 90 -2.82 9.88 -8.44
CA PHE A 90 -1.88 10.51 -7.53
C PHE A 90 -1.25 9.50 -6.58
N GLY A 91 -0.09 9.82 -6.05
CA GLY A 91 0.52 9.05 -4.96
C GLY A 91 1.42 9.89 -4.08
N ARG A 92 1.88 9.27 -2.99
CA ARG A 92 2.77 9.86 -1.99
C ARG A 92 3.93 8.94 -1.70
N TRP A 93 5.13 9.50 -1.64
CA TRP A 93 6.32 8.79 -1.20
C TRP A 93 6.43 8.81 0.32
N ARG A 94 7.00 7.75 0.87
CA ARG A 94 7.47 7.68 2.25
C ARG A 94 8.52 8.77 2.46
N GLY A 95 8.42 9.45 3.61
CA GLY A 95 9.24 10.63 3.89
C GLY A 95 8.72 11.93 3.24
N GLY A 96 7.61 11.87 2.51
CA GLY A 96 6.92 13.05 1.96
C GLY A 96 7.16 13.27 0.46
N GLY A 97 6.44 14.27 -0.06
CA GLY A 97 6.35 14.56 -1.49
C GLY A 97 5.24 13.73 -2.16
N SER A 98 4.52 14.36 -3.08
CA SER A 98 3.47 13.71 -3.85
C SER A 98 3.82 13.71 -5.33
N PHE A 99 3.05 12.98 -6.12
CA PHE A 99 3.22 12.92 -7.56
C PHE A 99 1.88 12.69 -8.26
N HIS A 100 1.83 13.06 -9.53
CA HIS A 100 0.81 12.67 -10.49
C HIS A 100 1.30 11.44 -11.27
N ILE A 101 0.45 10.45 -11.45
CA ILE A 101 0.62 9.33 -12.39
C ILE A 101 0.08 9.75 -13.76
N GLU A 102 0.98 9.98 -14.70
CA GLU A 102 0.63 10.34 -16.08
C GLU A 102 -0.01 9.14 -16.81
N GLY A 103 -0.68 9.42 -17.94
CA GLY A 103 -1.39 8.39 -18.72
C GLY A 103 -0.49 7.27 -19.25
N ASP A 104 0.80 7.56 -19.48
CA ASP A 104 1.82 6.59 -19.88
C ASP A 104 2.48 5.86 -18.70
N GLY A 105 2.03 6.14 -17.47
CA GLY A 105 2.53 5.56 -16.23
C GLY A 105 3.75 6.27 -15.64
N ARG A 106 4.28 7.32 -16.27
CA ARG A 106 5.35 8.13 -15.68
C ARG A 106 4.85 8.91 -14.47
N LEU A 107 5.77 9.26 -13.57
CA LEU A 107 5.46 10.02 -12.38
C LEU A 107 5.99 11.45 -12.50
N THR A 108 5.12 12.43 -12.26
CA THR A 108 5.50 13.84 -12.19
C THR A 108 5.40 14.32 -10.74
N LEU A 109 6.53 14.69 -10.14
CA LEU A 109 6.56 15.18 -8.76
C LEU A 109 5.75 16.48 -8.59
N ARG A 110 5.17 16.64 -7.40
CA ARG A 110 4.38 17.82 -7.02
C ARG A 110 4.78 18.28 -5.61
N ASP A 111 4.79 19.60 -5.43
CA ASP A 111 5.21 20.23 -4.18
C ASP A 111 4.13 20.17 -3.08
N SER A 112 2.89 19.80 -3.41
CA SER A 112 1.76 19.82 -2.46
C SER A 112 1.34 18.41 -2.04
N ALA A 113 1.14 18.20 -0.74
CA ALA A 113 0.49 16.99 -0.25
C ALA A 113 -0.96 16.95 -0.76
N VAL A 114 -1.31 15.88 -1.48
CA VAL A 114 -2.68 15.66 -1.93
C VAL A 114 -3.46 15.10 -0.74
N SER A 115 -4.35 15.90 -0.15
CA SER A 115 -5.18 15.48 1.01
C SER A 115 -6.06 14.25 0.71
N LEU A 116 -6.35 13.98 -0.57
CA LEU A 116 -7.03 12.76 -1.03
C LEU A 116 -6.24 11.47 -0.76
N LEU A 117 -5.03 11.57 -0.21
CA LEU A 117 -4.16 10.45 0.13
C LEU A 117 -4.02 10.25 1.63
N ASP A 118 -4.71 11.01 2.47
CA ASP A 118 -4.72 10.75 3.92
C ASP A 118 -5.65 9.59 4.25
N GLY A 119 -5.26 8.79 5.24
CA GLY A 119 -6.08 7.67 5.71
C GLY A 119 -7.24 8.14 6.56
N ALA A 120 -8.22 7.26 6.77
CA ALA A 120 -9.38 7.53 7.60
C ALA A 120 -9.24 6.90 9.00
N ASP A 121 -9.54 7.66 10.05
CA ASP A 121 -9.79 7.06 11.36
C ASP A 121 -11.08 6.25 11.33
N LEU A 122 -11.04 5.03 11.87
CA LEU A 122 -12.22 4.16 11.95
C LEU A 122 -12.91 4.32 13.31
N PRO A 123 -14.26 4.24 13.37
CA PRO A 123 -14.98 4.22 14.64
C PRO A 123 -14.51 3.08 15.55
N ALA A 124 -14.16 3.40 16.79
CA ALA A 124 -13.63 2.44 17.76
C ALA A 124 -14.60 1.28 18.07
N SER A 125 -15.91 1.49 17.88
CA SER A 125 -16.93 0.45 18.02
C SER A 125 -16.76 -0.68 17.01
N VAL A 126 -16.46 -0.36 15.74
CA VAL A 126 -16.26 -1.35 14.67
C VAL A 126 -14.97 -2.15 14.85
N LEU A 127 -13.92 -1.54 15.41
CA LEU A 127 -12.64 -2.21 15.60
C LEU A 127 -12.74 -3.45 16.51
N LYS A 128 -13.81 -3.56 17.31
CA LYS A 128 -14.06 -4.74 18.17
C LYS A 128 -14.57 -5.95 17.38
N ASP A 129 -15.25 -5.70 16.27
CA ASP A 129 -15.87 -6.73 15.42
C ASP A 129 -14.95 -7.16 14.27
N LEU A 130 -13.78 -6.52 14.14
CA LEU A 130 -12.78 -6.79 13.12
C LEU A 130 -11.53 -7.41 13.73
N PRO A 131 -10.78 -8.21 12.96
CA PRO A 131 -9.50 -8.74 13.43
C PRO A 131 -8.54 -7.59 13.78
N PRO A 132 -7.58 -7.82 14.71
CA PRO A 132 -6.48 -6.89 14.88
C PRO A 132 -5.65 -6.81 13.58
N GLY A 133 -4.89 -5.73 13.40
CA GLY A 133 -3.98 -5.57 12.25
C GLY A 133 -4.54 -4.73 11.11
N LEU A 134 -5.29 -3.66 11.42
CA LEU A 134 -5.60 -2.62 10.44
C LEU A 134 -4.30 -2.04 9.87
N VAL A 135 -4.19 -2.06 8.54
CA VAL A 135 -3.03 -1.52 7.81
C VAL A 135 -3.32 -0.12 7.28
N ALA A 136 -4.47 0.04 6.62
CA ALA A 136 -4.89 1.28 6.00
C ALA A 136 -6.41 1.34 5.91
N SER A 137 -6.95 2.55 5.92
CA SER A 137 -8.38 2.81 5.81
C SER A 137 -8.64 4.08 5.02
N ASP A 138 -9.82 4.16 4.44
CA ASP A 138 -10.33 5.33 3.73
C ASP A 138 -11.84 5.47 3.99
N HIS A 139 -12.38 6.67 3.77
CA HIS A 139 -13.80 6.91 3.89
C HIS A 139 -14.31 7.91 2.86
N VAL A 140 -15.61 7.85 2.61
CA VAL A 140 -16.31 8.90 1.88
C VAL A 140 -17.66 9.20 2.49
N SER A 141 -17.91 10.49 2.72
CA SER A 141 -19.20 10.99 3.19
C SER A 141 -20.12 11.30 2.01
N ILE A 142 -21.32 10.73 2.04
CA ILE A 142 -22.39 10.93 1.06
C ILE A 142 -23.37 11.94 1.65
N ALA A 143 -23.13 13.22 1.34
CA ALA A 143 -23.84 14.37 1.91
C ALA A 143 -25.37 14.34 1.80
N PRO A 144 -26.03 13.91 0.70
CA PRO A 144 -27.49 13.94 0.66
C PRO A 144 -28.15 12.87 1.56
N ARG A 145 -27.40 11.90 2.08
CA ARG A 145 -27.93 10.78 2.86
C ARG A 145 -27.43 10.73 4.30
N ASP A 146 -26.57 11.66 4.70
CA ASP A 146 -25.88 11.65 6.00
C ASP A 146 -25.27 10.28 6.31
N ARG A 147 -24.56 9.73 5.32
CA ARG A 147 -23.90 8.42 5.42
C ARG A 147 -22.42 8.57 5.18
N THR A 148 -21.60 7.87 5.94
CA THR A 148 -20.17 7.74 5.66
C THR A 148 -19.84 6.28 5.40
N HIS A 149 -19.26 6.00 4.24
CA HIS A 149 -18.79 4.69 3.88
C HIS A 149 -17.32 4.57 4.21
N TYR A 150 -16.96 3.48 4.86
CA TYR A 150 -15.59 3.18 5.22
C TYR A 150 -15.13 1.94 4.47
N VAL A 151 -13.86 1.96 4.10
CA VAL A 151 -13.14 0.77 3.65
C VAL A 151 -11.85 0.66 4.43
N GLY A 152 -11.38 -0.55 4.64
CA GLY A 152 -10.06 -0.75 5.20
C GLY A 152 -9.44 -2.07 4.78
N ALA A 153 -8.13 -2.14 4.91
CA ALA A 153 -7.32 -3.31 4.67
C ALA A 153 -6.75 -3.80 6.00
N TRP A 154 -6.93 -5.09 6.26
CA TRP A 154 -6.42 -5.78 7.45
C TRP A 154 -5.46 -6.88 7.04
N THR A 155 -4.40 -7.04 7.83
CA THR A 155 -3.55 -8.22 7.74
C THR A 155 -3.88 -9.16 8.90
N SER A 156 -4.07 -10.44 8.60
CA SER A 156 -4.31 -11.48 9.59
C SER A 156 -3.44 -12.70 9.30
N PRO A 157 -3.31 -13.65 10.25
CA PRO A 157 -2.62 -14.91 9.98
C PRO A 157 -3.20 -15.72 8.83
N THR A 158 -4.47 -15.50 8.48
CA THR A 158 -5.17 -16.22 7.40
C THR A 158 -5.15 -15.48 6.06
N GLY A 159 -4.66 -14.24 6.02
CA GLY A 159 -4.49 -13.49 4.78
C GLY A 159 -4.71 -11.99 4.93
N ASN A 160 -4.77 -11.29 3.79
CA ASN A 160 -5.00 -9.85 3.74
C ASN A 160 -6.44 -9.61 3.27
N MET A 161 -7.25 -8.96 4.11
CA MET A 161 -8.68 -8.82 3.89
C MET A 161 -9.05 -7.35 3.71
N VAL A 162 -9.98 -7.08 2.80
CA VAL A 162 -10.64 -5.77 2.70
C VAL A 162 -12.04 -5.89 3.26
N TYR A 163 -12.37 -5.00 4.19
CA TYR A 163 -13.70 -4.87 4.76
C TYR A 163 -14.29 -3.51 4.42
N SER A 164 -15.62 -3.44 4.41
CA SER A 164 -16.38 -2.20 4.32
C SER A 164 -17.53 -2.16 5.29
N PHE A 165 -17.94 -0.95 5.66
CA PHE A 165 -19.13 -0.69 6.46
C PHE A 165 -19.61 0.74 6.22
N THR A 166 -20.83 1.03 6.67
CA THR A 166 -21.43 2.36 6.58
C THR A 166 -21.83 2.83 7.96
N THR A 167 -21.67 4.12 8.25
CA THR A 167 -22.36 4.77 9.37
C THR A 167 -23.48 5.63 8.82
N ALA A 168 -24.66 5.60 9.43
CA ALA A 168 -25.72 6.56 9.16
C ALA A 168 -25.57 7.81 10.04
N GLY A 169 -26.49 8.77 9.92
CA GLY A 169 -26.47 10.03 10.67
C GLY A 169 -26.60 9.89 12.19
N ASP A 170 -26.96 8.71 12.69
CA ASP A 170 -26.92 8.35 14.11
C ASP A 170 -25.50 8.00 14.61
N GLY A 171 -24.52 7.94 13.70
CA GLY A 171 -23.13 7.58 13.99
C GLY A 171 -22.92 6.11 14.32
N VAL A 172 -23.96 5.27 14.22
CA VAL A 172 -23.86 3.83 14.52
C VAL A 172 -23.38 3.11 13.25
N PRO A 173 -22.23 2.42 13.29
CA PRO A 173 -21.77 1.66 12.15
C PRO A 173 -22.57 0.38 11.96
N GLU A 174 -22.90 0.08 10.71
CA GLU A 174 -23.36 -1.23 10.27
C GLU A 174 -22.28 -2.29 10.51
N SER A 175 -22.69 -3.56 10.61
CA SER A 175 -21.75 -4.68 10.70
C SER A 175 -20.79 -4.70 9.51
N PRO A 176 -19.47 -4.81 9.73
CA PRO A 176 -18.50 -4.91 8.66
C PRO A 176 -18.72 -6.11 7.75
N LYS A 177 -18.56 -5.89 6.45
CA LYS A 177 -18.67 -6.90 5.40
C LYS A 177 -17.33 -7.08 4.72
N ALA A 178 -16.87 -8.32 4.61
CA ALA A 178 -15.72 -8.65 3.79
C ALA A 178 -16.06 -8.42 2.31
N LEU A 179 -15.14 -7.80 1.57
CA LEU A 179 -15.29 -7.55 0.13
C LEU A 179 -14.39 -8.47 -0.69
N LEU A 180 -13.11 -8.51 -0.33
CA LEU A 180 -12.13 -9.32 -1.02
C LEU A 180 -11.01 -9.74 -0.06
N GLN A 181 -10.34 -10.81 -0.44
CA GLN A 181 -9.08 -11.29 0.11
C GLN A 181 -8.00 -11.11 -0.95
N SER A 182 -6.83 -10.64 -0.53
CA SER A 182 -5.63 -10.57 -1.35
C SER A 182 -4.61 -11.60 -0.87
N GLN A 183 -4.06 -12.36 -1.83
CA GLN A 183 -2.94 -13.27 -1.58
C GLN A 183 -1.63 -12.50 -1.34
N LEU A 184 -1.54 -11.28 -1.86
CA LEU A 184 -0.43 -10.36 -1.62
C LEU A 184 -0.73 -9.41 -0.44
N PRO A 185 0.28 -9.03 0.36
CA PRO A 185 0.13 -7.98 1.37
C PRO A 185 -0.43 -6.68 0.78
N ILE A 186 -1.48 -6.15 1.41
CA ILE A 186 -2.05 -4.83 1.08
C ILE A 186 -1.32 -3.79 1.93
N GLU A 187 -0.68 -2.81 1.30
CA GLU A 187 0.04 -1.71 1.96
C GLU A 187 -0.81 -0.45 2.08
N SER A 188 -1.74 -0.22 1.13
CA SER A 188 -2.67 0.90 1.16
C SER A 188 -3.97 0.56 0.42
N ILE A 189 -5.05 1.23 0.82
CA ILE A 189 -6.35 1.17 0.16
C ILE A 189 -6.95 2.58 0.06
N ARG A 190 -7.50 2.92 -1.10
CA ARG A 190 -8.26 4.16 -1.32
C ARG A 190 -9.58 3.85 -2.01
N TYR A 191 -10.62 4.61 -1.68
CA TYR A 191 -11.92 4.47 -2.30
C TYR A 191 -12.38 5.79 -2.91
N PHE A 192 -12.67 5.76 -4.20
CA PHE A 192 -13.20 6.91 -4.92
C PHE A 192 -14.60 6.57 -5.45
N PRO A 193 -15.69 7.15 -4.90
CA PRO A 193 -17.03 6.91 -5.42
C PRO A 193 -17.22 7.56 -6.79
N ALA A 194 -18.05 6.94 -7.63
CA ALA A 194 -18.58 7.62 -8.80
C ALA A 194 -19.59 8.70 -8.35
N PRO A 195 -19.55 9.90 -8.95
CA PRO A 195 -20.42 11.00 -8.53
C PRO A 195 -21.90 10.76 -8.83
N ASP A 196 -22.20 9.97 -9.86
CA ASP A 196 -23.52 9.84 -10.48
C ASP A 196 -23.98 8.37 -10.62
N ALA A 197 -23.26 7.42 -10.02
CA ALA A 197 -23.57 6.00 -10.15
C ALA A 197 -23.44 5.24 -8.81
N PRO A 198 -24.20 4.13 -8.63
CA PRO A 198 -24.03 3.13 -7.58
C PRO A 198 -22.73 2.34 -7.72
N SER A 199 -21.60 3.02 -7.87
CA SER A 199 -20.31 2.39 -8.03
C SER A 199 -19.18 3.32 -7.59
N GLY A 200 -17.97 2.76 -7.52
CA GLY A 200 -16.74 3.48 -7.32
C GLY A 200 -15.54 2.61 -7.66
N ALA A 201 -14.36 3.15 -7.40
CA ALA A 201 -13.09 2.45 -7.60
C ALA A 201 -12.37 2.28 -6.26
N LEU A 202 -12.06 1.03 -5.92
CA LEU A 202 -11.10 0.69 -4.90
C LEU A 202 -9.72 0.65 -5.55
N THR A 203 -8.78 1.44 -5.02
CA THR A 203 -7.38 1.36 -5.41
C THR A 203 -6.61 0.67 -4.29
N LEU A 204 -5.94 -0.43 -4.62
CA LEU A 204 -5.11 -1.21 -3.71
C LEU A 204 -3.65 -1.03 -4.10
N LEU A 205 -2.81 -0.76 -3.12
CA LEU A 205 -1.36 -0.88 -3.25
C LEU A 205 -0.94 -2.21 -2.62
N LEU A 206 -0.45 -3.13 -3.43
CA LEU A 206 -0.03 -4.47 -3.01
C LEU A 206 1.49 -4.59 -3.05
N ARG A 207 2.07 -5.41 -2.18
CA ARG A 207 3.48 -5.81 -2.24
C ARG A 207 3.60 -7.21 -2.83
N ASP A 208 4.29 -7.31 -3.96
CA ASP A 208 4.61 -8.57 -4.63
C ASP A 208 5.72 -9.33 -3.89
N THR A 209 5.92 -10.61 -4.20
CA THR A 209 6.91 -11.47 -3.53
C THR A 209 8.36 -11.02 -3.75
N ASP A 210 8.63 -10.36 -4.88
CA ASP A 210 9.93 -9.78 -5.22
C ASP A 210 10.16 -8.39 -4.59
N GLY A 211 9.21 -7.90 -3.77
CA GLY A 211 9.25 -6.60 -3.13
C GLY A 211 8.77 -5.44 -4.02
N SER A 212 8.40 -5.72 -5.27
CA SER A 212 7.77 -4.74 -6.16
C SER A 212 6.40 -4.34 -5.62
N ARG A 213 5.91 -3.17 -6.03
CA ARG A 213 4.54 -2.75 -5.73
C ARG A 213 3.63 -2.87 -6.92
N LEU A 214 2.41 -3.31 -6.68
CA LEU A 214 1.35 -3.39 -7.66
C LEU A 214 0.25 -2.40 -7.28
N LEU A 215 -0.13 -1.53 -8.21
CA LEU A 215 -1.31 -0.69 -8.09
C LEU A 215 -2.46 -1.39 -8.82
N VAL A 216 -3.46 -1.82 -8.06
CA VAL A 216 -4.62 -2.54 -8.58
C VAL A 216 -5.86 -1.69 -8.38
N ILE A 217 -6.61 -1.48 -9.45
CA ILE A 217 -7.87 -0.73 -9.43
C ILE A 217 -9.00 -1.73 -9.64
N VAL A 218 -9.95 -1.75 -8.71
CA VAL A 218 -11.13 -2.62 -8.71
C VAL A 218 -12.37 -1.74 -8.77
N ARG A 219 -13.23 -1.95 -9.75
CA ARG A 219 -14.58 -1.37 -9.74
C ARG A 219 -15.38 -2.09 -8.67
N TRP A 220 -16.04 -1.31 -7.82
CA TRP A 220 -17.01 -1.81 -6.86
C TRP A 220 -18.37 -1.18 -7.16
N SER A 221 -19.35 -2.01 -7.51
CA SER A 221 -20.73 -1.64 -7.79
C SER A 221 -21.59 -2.00 -6.58
N HIS A 222 -22.32 -1.03 -6.08
CA HIS A 222 -23.14 -1.11 -4.88
C HIS A 222 -24.59 -1.09 -5.29
N GLY A 223 -25.10 -2.23 -5.75
CA GLY A 223 -26.40 -2.33 -6.40
C GLY A 223 -27.55 -1.65 -5.65
N SER A 224 -27.46 -1.46 -4.33
CA SER A 224 -28.49 -0.86 -3.48
C SER A 224 -28.11 0.48 -2.79
N TRP A 225 -26.95 1.09 -3.09
CA TRP A 225 -26.58 2.35 -2.42
C TRP A 225 -27.40 3.56 -2.86
N PHE A 226 -28.10 3.46 -3.99
CA PHE A 226 -28.87 4.55 -4.59
C PHE A 226 -30.37 4.27 -4.65
N ASP A 227 -30.78 3.04 -4.46
CA ASP A 227 -32.18 2.67 -4.31
C ASP A 227 -32.62 3.09 -2.90
N GLY A 228 -33.35 4.19 -2.83
CA GLY A 228 -33.96 4.71 -1.60
C GLY A 228 -35.11 3.84 -1.13
#